data_AF-A9V205-F1
#
_entry.id   AF-A9V205-F1
#
_cell.length_a   1.000
_cell.length_b   1.000
_cell.length_c   1.000
_cell.angle_alpha   90.00
_cell.angle_beta   90.00
_cell.angle_gamma   90.00
#
_symmetry.space_group_name_H-M   'P 1'
#
loop_
_entity.id
_entity.type
_entity.pdbx_description
1 polymer ?
#
loop_
_entity_poly.entity_id
_entity_poly.type
_entity_poly.pdbx_seq_one_letter_code
_entity_poly.pdbx_strand_id
1 'polypeptide(L)'
;MTADVLLWIFAVVVVVALLFLMVYNLLAFDELAHDHKNPIDVCNSLNPLVLPEYIAQGVLTLLFLLTGNWMCALLMAPLTCYHVWRYLNRPMMSQPGIYDMTEMFNRDEMRHNNVESAVKLAFYMLTFFYFLYRMMYALLADDDKSTFA
;
A
#
# COMPACT_ATOMS: atom_id res chain seq x y z
N MET A 1 -3.79 23.76 14.94
CA MET A 1 -3.43 22.45 14.38
C MET A 1 -3.34 21.42 15.48
N THR A 2 -4.46 20.75 15.77
CA THR A 2 -4.51 19.58 16.66
C THR A 2 -3.69 18.41 16.11
N ALA A 3 -3.20 17.53 16.99
CA ALA A 3 -2.40 16.36 16.61
C ALA A 3 -3.12 15.43 15.60
N ASP A 4 -4.45 15.40 15.65
CA ASP A 4 -5.28 14.65 14.71
C ASP A 4 -5.12 15.15 13.27
N VAL A 5 -5.07 16.47 13.06
CA VAL A 5 -4.91 17.06 11.73
C VAL A 5 -3.55 16.67 11.12
N LEU A 6 -2.48 16.73 11.91
CA LEU A 6 -1.14 16.34 11.47
C LEU A 6 -1.07 14.86 11.09
N LEU A 7 -1.75 14.00 11.85
CA LEU A 7 -1.85 12.57 11.55
C LEU A 7 -2.55 12.32 10.22
N TRP A 8 -3.66 13.00 9.95
CA TRP A 8 -4.38 12.84 8.68
C TRP A 8 -3.58 13.36 7.49
N ILE A 9 -2.89 14.49 7.63
CA ILE A 9 -1.98 15.00 6.59
C ILE A 9 -0.88 13.98 6.31
N PHE A 10 -0.22 13.45 7.35
CA PHE A 10 0.80 12.42 7.20
C PHE A 10 0.24 11.16 6.51
N ALA A 11 -0.94 10.69 6.93
CA ALA A 11 -1.56 9.50 6.35
C ALA A 11 -1.88 9.69 4.86
N VAL A 12 -2.39 10.86 4.46
CA VAL A 12 -2.67 11.18 3.06
C VAL A 12 -1.37 11.17 2.24
N VAL A 13 -0.30 11.79 2.73
CA VAL A 13 1.01 11.81 2.04
C VAL A 13 1.55 10.39 1.84
N VAL A 14 1.49 9.55 2.87
CA VAL A 14 1.95 8.16 2.78
C VAL A 14 1.09 7.36 1.80
N VAL A 15 -0.24 7.51 1.82
CA VAL A 15 -1.11 6.80 0.86
C VAL A 15 -0.87 7.26 -0.58
N VAL A 16 -0.58 8.53 -0.83
CA VAL A 16 -0.20 9.02 -2.16
C VAL A 16 1.10 8.36 -2.63
N ALA A 17 2.10 8.26 -1.75
CA ALA A 17 3.35 7.58 -2.09
C ALA A 17 3.11 6.08 -2.37
N LEU A 18 2.25 5.41 -1.59
CA LEU A 18 1.85 4.02 -1.83
C LEU A 18 1.10 3.86 -3.16
N LEU A 19 0.21 4.78 -3.51
CA LEU A 19 -0.49 4.78 -4.79
C LEU A 19 0.48 4.87 -5.97
N PHE A 20 1.51 5.72 -5.87
CA PHE A 20 2.54 5.81 -6.90
C PHE A 20 3.31 4.49 -7.05
N LEU A 21 3.70 3.86 -5.94
CA LEU A 21 4.33 2.54 -5.94
C LEU A 21 3.42 1.46 -6.55
N MET A 22 2.11 1.49 -6.29
CA MET A 22 1.14 0.55 -6.87
C MET A 22 1.03 0.70 -8.39
N VAL A 23 0.98 1.94 -8.88
CA VAL A 23 0.94 2.21 -10.31
C VAL A 23 2.22 1.73 -10.98
N TYR A 24 3.38 1.94 -10.34
CA TYR A 24 4.65 1.39 -10.81
C TYR A 24 4.63 -0.14 -10.91
N ASN A 25 4.12 -0.83 -9.88
CA ASN A 25 4.01 -2.30 -9.88
C ASN A 25 3.08 -2.79 -10.99
N LEU A 26 1.93 -2.14 -11.20
CA LEU A 26 0.97 -2.50 -12.25
C LEU A 26 1.58 -2.31 -13.64
N LEU A 27 2.28 -1.21 -13.89
CA LEU A 27 2.97 -0.95 -15.15
C LEU A 27 4.09 -1.96 -15.42
N ALA A 28 4.86 -2.33 -14.40
CA ALA A 28 5.90 -3.34 -14.54
C ALA A 28 5.34 -4.71 -14.96
N PHE A 29 4.17 -5.10 -14.44
CA PHE A 29 3.48 -6.32 -14.88
C PHE A 29 2.87 -6.19 -16.28
N ASP A 30 2.38 -5.02 -16.68
CA ASP A 30 1.86 -4.77 -18.02
C ASP A 30 2.96 -4.79 -19.08
N GLU A 31 4.12 -4.19 -18.81
CA GLU A 31 5.32 -4.27 -19.66
C GLU A 31 5.80 -5.71 -19.82
N LEU A 32 5.73 -6.51 -18.75
CA LEU A 32 6.08 -7.92 -18.78
C LEU A 32 5.08 -8.75 -19.59
N ALA A 33 3.77 -8.41 -19.53
CA ALA A 33 2.73 -9.09 -20.29
C ALA A 33 2.84 -8.87 -21.81
N HIS A 34 3.40 -7.72 -22.23
CA HIS A 34 3.62 -7.37 -23.64
C HIS A 34 5.04 -7.73 -24.15
N ASP A 35 5.80 -8.55 -23.41
CA ASP A 35 7.17 -8.98 -23.73
C ASP A 35 8.15 -7.81 -23.99
N HIS A 36 7.94 -6.65 -23.35
CA HIS A 36 8.78 -5.46 -23.55
C HIS A 36 10.08 -5.48 -22.72
N LYS A 37 10.15 -6.27 -21.64
CA LYS A 37 11.32 -6.39 -20.75
C LYS A 37 11.55 -7.82 -20.30
N ASN A 38 12.80 -8.13 -19.93
CA ASN A 38 13.13 -9.41 -19.32
C ASN A 38 12.54 -9.52 -17.91
N PRO A 39 11.97 -10.68 -17.52
CA PRO A 39 11.40 -10.89 -16.18
C PRO A 39 12.40 -10.73 -15.04
N ILE A 40 13.69 -10.98 -15.32
CA ILE A 40 14.78 -10.83 -14.35
C ILE A 40 14.97 -9.35 -13.97
N ASP A 41 14.95 -8.46 -14.96
CA ASP A 41 15.13 -7.02 -14.74
C ASP A 41 13.92 -6.43 -13.98
N VAL A 42 12.72 -6.95 -14.28
CA VAL A 42 11.47 -6.58 -13.59
C VAL A 42 11.49 -7.05 -12.13
N CYS A 43 11.88 -8.30 -11.84
CA CYS A 43 11.99 -8.81 -10.47
C CYS A 43 13.03 -8.03 -9.65
N ASN A 44 14.19 -7.73 -10.22
CA ASN A 44 15.25 -6.96 -9.55
C ASN A 44 14.81 -5.53 -9.19
N SER A 45 13.93 -4.94 -10.02
CA SER A 45 13.38 -3.60 -9.77
C SER A 45 12.21 -3.61 -8.78
N LEU A 46 11.36 -4.65 -8.83
CA LEU A 46 10.17 -4.79 -7.97
C LEU A 46 10.51 -5.24 -6.54
N ASN A 47 11.41 -6.20 -6.36
CA ASN A 47 11.75 -6.75 -5.04
C ASN A 47 12.08 -5.70 -3.96
N PRO A 48 12.96 -4.72 -4.24
CA PRO A 48 13.29 -3.70 -3.25
C PRO A 48 12.14 -2.72 -2.98
N LEU A 49 11.13 -2.64 -3.84
CA LEU A 49 9.99 -1.73 -3.70
C LEU A 49 8.80 -2.36 -2.96
N VAL A 50 8.67 -3.67 -2.96
CA VAL A 50 7.60 -4.39 -2.24
C VAL A 50 7.79 -4.33 -0.71
N LEU A 51 9.04 -4.39 -0.25
CA LEU A 51 9.36 -4.27 1.19
C LEU A 51 8.95 -2.92 1.81
N PRO A 52 9.34 -1.76 1.25
CA PRO A 52 8.94 -0.47 1.80
C PRO A 52 7.42 -0.25 1.72
N GLU A 53 6.73 -0.81 0.73
CA GLU A 53 5.27 -0.79 0.69
C GLU A 53 4.66 -1.48 1.91
N TYR A 54 5.08 -2.71 2.22
CA TYR A 54 4.52 -3.49 3.33
C TYR A 54 4.84 -2.86 4.67
N ILE A 55 6.05 -2.29 4.81
CA ILE A 55 6.47 -1.56 6.00
C ILE A 55 5.62 -0.30 6.17
N ALA A 56 5.48 0.52 5.13
CA ALA A 56 4.68 1.75 5.19
C ALA A 56 3.22 1.45 5.54
N GLN A 57 2.62 0.43 4.92
CA GLN A 57 1.25 -0.02 5.21
C GLN A 57 1.09 -0.54 6.65
N GLY A 58 2.06 -1.32 7.14
CA GLY A 58 2.07 -1.84 8.51
C GLY A 58 2.24 -0.73 9.55
N VAL A 59 3.14 0.22 9.30
CA VAL A 59 3.37 1.40 10.17
C VAL A 59 2.11 2.26 10.23
N LEU A 60 1.45 2.49 9.09
CA LEU A 60 0.22 3.29 9.04
C LEU A 60 -0.91 2.63 9.83
N THR A 61 -1.08 1.32 9.71
CA THR A 61 -2.08 0.54 10.46
C THR A 61 -1.80 0.58 11.97
N LEU A 62 -0.54 0.43 12.37
CA LEU A 62 -0.12 0.51 13.76
C LEU A 62 -0.35 1.92 14.35
N LEU A 63 -0.06 2.96 13.56
CA LEU A 63 -0.28 4.35 13.95
C LEU A 63 -1.78 4.65 14.16
N PHE A 64 -2.67 4.11 13.32
CA PHE A 64 -4.12 4.23 13.54
C PHE A 64 -4.62 3.46 14.76
N LEU A 65 -4.02 2.31 15.08
CA LEU A 65 -4.32 1.57 16.31
C LEU A 65 -3.92 2.37 17.56
N LEU A 66 -2.72 2.96 17.56
CA LEU A 66 -2.22 3.77 18.69
C LEU A 66 -3.04 5.04 18.91
N THR A 67 -3.57 5.63 17.85
CA THR A 67 -4.40 6.85 17.93
C THR A 67 -5.89 6.58 18.17
N GLY A 68 -6.28 5.31 18.34
CA GLY A 68 -7.66 4.92 18.63
C GLY A 68 -8.63 5.11 17.45
N ASN A 69 -8.12 5.23 16.23
CA ASN A 69 -8.93 5.32 15.01
C ASN A 69 -9.34 3.91 14.52
N TRP A 70 -10.16 3.22 15.33
CA TRP A 70 -10.53 1.82 15.13
C TRP A 70 -11.16 1.53 13.76
N MET A 71 -11.99 2.44 13.23
CA MET A 71 -12.61 2.29 11.91
C MET A 71 -11.56 2.19 10.79
N CYS A 72 -10.50 2.99 10.88
CA CYS A 72 -9.45 3.08 9.88
C CYS A 72 -8.49 1.91 9.99
N ALA A 73 -8.15 1.54 11.22
CA ALA A 73 -7.40 0.34 11.52
C ALA A 73 -8.12 -0.91 11.00
N LEU A 74 -9.45 -1.02 11.20
CA LEU A 74 -10.23 -2.15 10.72
C LEU A 74 -10.29 -2.20 9.19
N LEU A 75 -10.38 -1.05 8.52
CA LEU A 75 -10.33 -0.98 7.07
C LEU A 75 -8.98 -1.45 6.52
N MET A 76 -7.86 -1.06 7.14
CA MET A 76 -6.49 -1.43 6.70
C MET A 76 -6.01 -2.80 7.22
N ALA A 77 -6.63 -3.34 8.27
CA ALA A 77 -6.31 -4.61 8.89
C ALA A 77 -6.36 -5.81 7.92
N PRO A 78 -7.40 -6.03 7.11
CA PRO A 78 -7.45 -7.20 6.21
C PRO A 78 -6.29 -7.18 5.20
N LEU A 79 -5.93 -6.01 4.66
CA LEU A 79 -4.80 -5.88 3.74
C LEU A 79 -3.47 -6.17 4.45
N THR A 80 -3.29 -5.63 5.65
CA THR A 80 -2.06 -5.83 6.43
C THR A 80 -1.91 -7.28 6.88
N CYS A 81 -2.99 -7.93 7.32
CA CYS A 81 -3.00 -9.35 7.64
C CYS A 81 -2.67 -10.20 6.42
N TYR A 82 -3.21 -9.85 5.24
CA TYR A 82 -2.87 -10.52 3.99
C TYR A 82 -1.39 -10.35 3.63
N HIS A 83 -0.81 -9.15 3.78
CA HIS A 83 0.63 -8.93 3.56
C HIS A 83 1.50 -9.76 4.51
N VAL A 84 1.13 -9.84 5.79
CA VAL A 84 1.85 -10.66 6.79
C VAL A 84 1.74 -12.14 6.45
N TRP A 85 0.53 -12.63 6.17
CA TRP A 85 0.32 -14.03 5.79
C TRP A 85 1.13 -14.40 4.54
N ARG A 86 1.10 -13.55 3.51
CA ARG A 86 1.86 -13.75 2.28
C ARG A 86 3.37 -13.75 2.53
N TYR A 87 3.86 -12.88 3.41
CA TYR A 87 5.27 -12.83 3.77
C TYR A 87 5.73 -14.08 4.54
N LEU A 88 4.86 -14.68 5.35
CA LEU A 88 5.16 -15.90 6.11
C LEU A 88 5.06 -17.17 5.26
N ASN A 89 4.13 -17.22 4.31
CA ASN A 89 3.87 -18.38 3.46
C ASN A 89 4.74 -18.44 2.19
N ARG A 90 5.73 -17.56 2.04
CA ARG A 90 6.62 -17.56 0.87
C ARG A 90 7.64 -18.70 0.95
N PRO A 91 7.99 -19.35 -0.19
CA PRO A 91 9.13 -20.26 -0.24
C PRO A 91 10.44 -19.51 0.08
N MET A 92 11.40 -20.18 0.72
CA MET A 92 12.70 -19.58 1.06
C MET A 92 13.50 -19.29 -0.22
N MET A 93 13.51 -18.04 -0.65
CA MET A 93 14.31 -17.58 -1.79
C MET A 93 15.69 -17.07 -1.34
N SER A 94 16.70 -17.29 -2.18
CA SER A 94 18.08 -16.84 -1.94
C SER A 94 18.23 -15.31 -2.01
N GLN A 95 17.28 -14.62 -2.66
CA GLN A 95 17.25 -13.17 -2.76
C GLN A 95 16.16 -12.56 -1.87
N PRO A 96 16.44 -11.39 -1.24
CA PRO A 96 15.46 -10.71 -0.41
C PRO A 96 14.31 -10.13 -1.26
N GLY A 97 13.18 -10.81 -1.22
CA GLY A 97 11.86 -10.26 -1.54
C GLY A 97 10.81 -11.35 -1.83
N ILE A 98 9.81 -11.07 -2.67
CA ILE A 98 8.58 -11.89 -2.77
C ILE A 98 8.40 -12.55 -4.13
N TYR A 99 8.93 -11.96 -5.20
CA TYR A 99 8.75 -12.48 -6.56
C TYR A 99 9.92 -13.38 -6.97
N ASP A 100 9.65 -14.66 -7.23
CA ASP A 100 10.63 -15.58 -7.83
C ASP A 100 10.70 -15.36 -9.35
N MET A 101 11.91 -15.26 -9.89
CA MET A 101 12.15 -15.11 -11.34
C MET A 101 11.61 -16.31 -12.15
N THR A 102 11.63 -17.52 -11.56
CA THR A 102 11.19 -18.75 -12.24
C THR A 102 9.67 -18.90 -12.23
N GLU A 103 9.01 -18.58 -11.12
CA GLU A 103 7.55 -18.58 -11.01
C GLU A 103 6.92 -17.43 -11.79
N MET A 104 7.62 -16.30 -11.92
CA MET A 104 7.13 -15.16 -12.69
C MET A 104 6.94 -15.51 -14.16
N PHE A 105 7.60 -16.53 -14.72
CA PHE A 105 7.36 -16.94 -16.12
C PHE A 105 6.04 -17.71 -16.29
N ASN A 106 5.48 -18.27 -15.22
CA ASN A 106 4.23 -18.99 -15.30
C ASN A 106 3.07 -18.03 -15.55
N ARG A 107 2.32 -18.22 -16.65
CA ARG A 107 1.24 -17.31 -17.04
C ARG A 107 0.14 -17.20 -16.00
N ASP A 108 -0.10 -18.27 -15.25
CA ASP A 108 -1.11 -18.29 -14.19
C ASP A 108 -0.66 -17.46 -12.98
N GLU A 109 0.61 -17.54 -12.58
CA GLU A 109 1.19 -16.75 -11.48
C GLU A 109 1.31 -15.26 -11.87
N MET A 110 1.70 -14.95 -13.10
CA MET A 110 1.69 -13.58 -13.63
C MET A 110 0.30 -12.96 -13.53
N ARG A 111 -0.72 -13.69 -13.98
CA ARG A 111 -2.11 -13.22 -13.93
C ARG A 111 -2.58 -13.03 -12.50
N HIS A 112 -2.23 -13.95 -11.59
CA HIS A 112 -2.54 -13.81 -10.17
C HIS A 112 -1.92 -12.54 -9.58
N ASN A 113 -0.62 -12.33 -9.79
CA ASN A 113 0.11 -11.16 -9.28
C ASN A 113 -0.38 -9.84 -9.88
N ASN A 114 -0.75 -9.81 -11.16
CA ASN A 114 -1.32 -8.63 -11.81
C ASN A 114 -2.71 -8.29 -11.21
N VAL A 115 -3.58 -9.28 -11.07
CA VAL A 115 -4.90 -9.09 -10.43
C VAL A 115 -4.74 -8.64 -8.98
N GLU A 116 -3.79 -9.21 -8.24
CA GLU A 116 -3.51 -8.79 -6.87
C GLU A 116 -3.04 -7.32 -6.81
N SER A 117 -2.11 -6.92 -7.68
CA SER A 117 -1.64 -5.53 -7.78
C SER A 117 -2.79 -4.58 -8.12
N ALA A 118 -3.69 -4.97 -9.03
CA ALA A 118 -4.87 -4.19 -9.39
C ALA A 118 -5.87 -4.06 -8.22
N VAL A 119 -6.09 -5.14 -7.46
CA VAL A 119 -6.95 -5.12 -6.26
C VAL A 119 -6.35 -4.23 -5.17
N LYS A 120 -5.04 -4.30 -4.94
CA LYS A 120 -4.35 -3.39 -4.02
C LYS A 120 -4.50 -1.94 -4.44
N LEU A 121 -4.28 -1.63 -5.72
CA LEU A 121 -4.47 -0.29 -6.26
C LEU A 121 -5.89 0.24 -6.01
N ALA A 122 -6.92 -0.56 -6.32
CA ALA A 122 -8.30 -0.17 -6.08
C ALA A 122 -8.58 0.09 -4.59
N PHE A 123 -8.04 -0.76 -3.72
CA PHE A 123 -8.18 -0.61 -2.27
C PHE A 123 -7.48 0.66 -1.74
N TYR A 124 -6.26 0.96 -2.18
CA TYR A 124 -5.56 2.19 -1.82
C TYR A 124 -6.28 3.44 -2.36
N MET A 125 -6.86 3.36 -3.56
CA MET A 125 -7.64 4.45 -4.14
C MET A 125 -8.89 4.76 -3.29
N LEU A 126 -9.63 3.74 -2.87
CA LEU A 126 -10.79 3.91 -1.98
C LEU A 126 -10.38 4.50 -0.62
N THR A 127 -9.28 3.98 -0.05
CA THR A 127 -8.76 4.46 1.24
C THR A 127 -8.26 5.90 1.15
N PHE A 128 -7.68 6.30 0.02
CA PHE A 128 -7.24 7.67 -0.23
C PHE A 128 -8.40 8.68 -0.12
N PHE A 129 -9.52 8.41 -0.79
CA PHE A 129 -10.70 9.27 -0.69
C PHE A 129 -11.25 9.34 0.75
N TYR A 130 -11.22 8.21 1.46
CA TYR A 130 -11.64 8.17 2.85
C TYR A 130 -10.73 9.00 3.77
N PHE A 131 -9.40 8.95 3.57
CA PHE A 131 -8.47 9.77 4.35
C PHE A 131 -8.57 11.25 4.02
N LEU A 132 -8.83 11.63 2.76
CA LEU A 132 -9.15 13.01 2.42
C LEU A 132 -10.40 13.51 3.14
N TYR A 133 -11.46 12.70 3.20
CA TYR A 133 -12.67 13.05 3.93
C TYR A 133 -12.39 13.26 5.43
N ARG A 134 -11.65 12.36 6.07
CA ARG A 134 -11.27 12.46 7.48
C ARG A 134 -10.38 13.68 7.76
N MET A 135 -9.44 13.98 6.87
CA MET A 135 -8.59 15.17 6.95
C MET A 135 -9.42 16.45 6.89
N MET A 136 -10.35 16.58 5.93
CA MET A 136 -11.23 17.75 5.83
C MET A 136 -12.09 17.91 7.07
N TYR A 137 -12.66 16.82 7.59
CA TYR A 137 -13.46 16.86 8.81
C TYR A 137 -12.64 17.33 10.02
N ALA A 138 -11.40 16.84 10.15
CA ALA A 138 -10.49 17.26 11.22
C ALA A 138 -10.09 18.75 11.11
N LEU A 139 -9.88 19.26 9.90
CA LEU A 139 -9.59 20.68 9.66
C LEU A 139 -10.77 21.58 10.02
N LEU A 140 -11.98 21.24 9.58
CA LEU A 140 -13.20 21.99 9.93
C LEU A 140 -13.41 22.02 11.45
N ALA A 141 -13.16 20.91 12.13
CA ALA A 141 -13.26 20.86 13.59
C ALA A 141 -12.13 21.64 14.32
N ASP A 142 -10.99 21.90 13.67
CA ASP A 142 -9.92 22.75 14.20
C ASP A 142 -10.27 24.24 14.06
N ASP A 143 -10.88 24.63 12.92
CA ASP A 143 -11.33 25.99 12.64
C ASP A 143 -12.43 26.44 13.62
N ASP A 144 -13.42 25.58 13.90
CA ASP A 144 -14.47 25.85 14.88
C ASP A 144 -13.85 26.13 16.26
N LYS A 145 -12.89 25.30 16.70
CA LYS A 145 -12.22 25.50 18.01
C LYS A 145 -11.46 26.82 18.09
N SER A 146 -10.87 27.28 16.99
CA SER A 146 -10.14 28.55 16.94
C SER A 146 -11.05 29.77 17.00
N THR A 147 -12.32 29.64 16.58
CA THR A 147 -13.30 30.73 16.59
C THR A 147 -13.91 30.96 17.98
N PHE A 148 -13.91 29.92 18.84
CA PHE A 148 -14.48 29.98 20.20
C PHE A 148 -13.42 30.06 21.32
N ALA A 149 -12.14 30.20 20.98
CA ALA A 149 -11.02 30.37 21.92
C ALA A 149 -10.54 31.84 21.93
#